data_AF-A0A7K7BH03-F1
#
_entry.id   AF-A0A7K7BH03-F1
#
_cell.length_a   1.000
_cell.length_b   1.000
_cell.length_c   1.000
_cell.angle_alpha   90.00
_cell.angle_beta   90.00
_cell.angle_gamma   90.00
#
_symmetry.space_group_name_H-M   'P 1'
#
loop_
_entity.id
_entity.type
_entity.pdbx_description
1 polymer ?
#
loop_
_entity_poly.entity_id
_entity_poly.type
_entity_poly.pdbx_seq_one_letter_code
_entity_poly.pdbx_strand_id
1 'polypeptide(L)'
;PSGSRMCEGPSKLSGPIPPDPTLFPSYYKRPFSARGRLEGNAQQLDFTSGPLDPYPALGSARQAQAAPRIRPTGRDILEKGQKGTVGLLLQLEGISLGRELPVKGKESKDHEKENVRRIKEIQKKCKEKERAREHSQPKPVKALWKSQKYDNVESKVKAKLQEGSPPPIPEALKFLRAYSRCGPGVKPCRPLSPSPARMGAGAPEGGDAEARMEGRSVDFIKHNALNAKRAPLRRSQSLQSLAELLEQKHREQEEYNAKQKGHVPQYLLQRKELWRRQLEERQRNLPDPDTPPGHTLMPEQQRLETLGNLKQSQEQLVKDLVMLPVRTDTLSIQKRRMELERKLSQIEEALKIFTRPKVFIKLDS
;
A
#
# COMPACT_ATOMS: atom_id res chain seq x y z
N PRO A 1 -40.92 -20.71 -20.04
CA PRO A 1 -41.20 -20.97 -18.62
C PRO A 1 -40.18 -21.93 -18.01
N SER A 2 -39.15 -21.41 -17.35
CA SER A 2 -38.28 -22.20 -16.46
C SER A 2 -37.77 -21.26 -15.37
N GLY A 3 -38.29 -21.50 -14.16
CA GLY A 3 -38.18 -20.61 -13.01
C GLY A 3 -36.78 -20.56 -12.40
N SER A 4 -36.40 -19.35 -12.01
CA SER A 4 -35.22 -19.07 -11.18
C SER A 4 -35.50 -19.50 -9.74
N ARG A 5 -34.68 -20.42 -9.21
CA ARG A 5 -34.67 -20.79 -7.79
C ARG A 5 -33.92 -19.71 -7.02
N MET A 6 -34.64 -18.89 -6.26
CA MET A 6 -34.07 -18.04 -5.22
C MET A 6 -33.90 -18.88 -3.95
N CYS A 7 -32.71 -18.89 -3.38
CA CYS A 7 -32.44 -19.51 -2.08
C CYS A 7 -32.99 -18.62 -0.97
N GLU A 8 -34.22 -18.87 -0.51
CA GLU A 8 -34.69 -18.39 0.78
C GLU A 8 -34.19 -19.33 1.87
N GLY A 9 -33.31 -18.82 2.74
CA GLY A 9 -32.91 -19.48 3.97
C GLY A 9 -33.11 -18.52 5.14
N PRO A 10 -33.76 -18.93 6.24
CA PRO A 10 -33.96 -18.05 7.39
C PRO A 10 -32.62 -17.76 8.07
N SER A 11 -32.29 -16.47 8.17
CA SER A 11 -31.11 -15.95 8.87
C SER A 11 -31.14 -16.38 10.35
N LYS A 12 -30.26 -17.31 10.73
CA LYS A 12 -30.01 -17.68 12.13
C LYS A 12 -29.16 -16.61 12.82
N LEU A 13 -29.72 -15.43 13.07
CA LEU A 13 -29.18 -14.48 14.05
C LEU A 13 -30.02 -14.59 15.32
N SER A 14 -29.89 -15.72 16.03
CA SER A 14 -30.41 -15.86 17.38
C SER A 14 -29.31 -15.44 18.35
N GLY A 15 -29.42 -14.20 18.84
CA GLY A 15 -28.71 -13.72 20.02
C GLY A 15 -29.74 -13.20 21.03
N PRO A 16 -29.42 -13.19 22.33
CA PRO A 16 -30.34 -12.66 23.34
C PRO A 16 -30.70 -11.20 22.99
N ILE A 17 -31.99 -10.88 23.13
CA ILE A 17 -32.51 -9.53 22.90
C ILE A 17 -31.73 -8.57 23.80
N PRO A 18 -31.12 -7.50 23.25
CA PRO A 18 -30.38 -6.53 24.04
C PRO A 18 -31.31 -5.93 25.12
N PRO A 19 -30.82 -5.74 26.36
CA PRO A 19 -31.65 -5.20 27.44
C PRO A 19 -32.14 -3.78 27.11
N ASP A 20 -33.34 -3.43 27.57
CA ASP A 20 -33.96 -2.13 27.30
C ASP A 20 -33.00 -0.97 27.72
N PRO A 21 -32.69 -0.03 26.80
CA PRO A 21 -31.78 1.09 27.08
C PRO A 21 -32.27 2.02 28.21
N THR A 22 -33.56 2.01 28.53
CA THR A 22 -34.12 2.77 29.65
C THR A 22 -33.78 2.16 31.01
N LEU A 23 -33.62 0.83 31.06
CA LEU A 23 -33.37 0.08 32.28
C LEU A 23 -31.87 -0.13 32.56
N PHE A 24 -31.03 -0.19 31.50
CA PHE A 24 -29.58 -0.39 31.64
C PHE A 24 -28.74 0.62 30.82
N PRO A 25 -28.67 1.90 31.24
CA PRO A 25 -27.95 2.95 30.48
C PRO A 25 -26.44 2.71 30.37
N SER A 26 -25.86 1.94 31.29
CA SER A 26 -24.43 1.63 31.33
C SER A 26 -23.99 0.62 30.26
N TYR A 27 -24.89 -0.26 29.82
CA TYR A 27 -24.60 -1.29 28.81
C TYR A 27 -24.35 -0.70 27.41
N TYR A 28 -24.95 0.45 27.13
CA TYR A 28 -24.80 1.18 25.86
C TYR A 28 -23.84 2.37 25.96
N LYS A 29 -23.19 2.55 27.12
CA LYS A 29 -22.29 3.67 27.35
C LYS A 29 -20.98 3.44 26.60
N ARG A 30 -20.79 4.18 25.51
CA ARG A 30 -19.57 4.15 24.70
C ARG A 30 -18.35 4.49 25.58
N PRO A 31 -17.29 3.64 25.63
CA PRO A 31 -16.11 3.91 26.44
C PRO A 31 -15.39 5.17 25.95
N PHE A 32 -14.84 5.95 26.89
CA PHE A 32 -14.18 7.24 26.62
C PHE A 32 -13.03 7.14 25.59
N SER A 33 -12.40 5.97 25.47
CA SER A 33 -11.33 5.69 24.49
C SER A 33 -11.81 5.64 23.03
N ALA A 34 -13.13 5.51 22.77
CA ALA A 34 -13.70 5.40 21.44
C ALA A 34 -14.18 6.75 20.85
N ARG A 35 -14.03 7.87 21.58
CA ARG A 35 -14.46 9.21 21.12
C ARG A 35 -13.58 9.84 20.04
N GLY A 36 -12.40 9.28 19.77
CA GLY A 36 -11.36 10.02 19.04
C GLY A 36 -11.33 9.92 17.51
N ARG A 37 -12.28 9.27 16.82
CA ARG A 37 -12.09 8.98 15.38
C ARG A 37 -13.19 9.37 14.40
N LEU A 38 -14.40 9.71 14.85
CA LEU A 38 -15.51 10.00 13.91
C LEU A 38 -16.45 11.16 14.30
N GLU A 39 -16.19 11.86 15.40
CA GLU A 39 -16.91 13.11 15.70
C GLU A 39 -15.93 14.26 15.53
N GLY A 40 -16.18 15.12 14.53
CA GLY A 40 -15.44 16.37 14.37
C GLY A 40 -15.58 17.21 15.63
N ASN A 41 -14.50 17.89 16.01
CA ASN A 41 -14.47 18.80 17.16
C ASN A 41 -15.49 19.93 16.96
N ALA A 42 -16.70 19.78 17.52
CA ALA A 42 -17.56 20.92 17.82
C ALA A 42 -17.11 21.47 19.19
N GLN A 43 -15.98 22.20 19.19
CA GLN A 43 -15.66 23.08 20.31
C GLN A 43 -16.64 24.25 20.23
N GLN A 44 -17.69 24.22 21.07
CA GLN A 44 -18.38 25.45 21.45
C GLN A 44 -17.38 26.28 22.25
N LEU A 45 -16.81 27.28 21.60
CA LEU A 45 -16.04 28.33 22.27
C LEU A 45 -16.99 29.50 22.45
N ASP A 46 -17.46 29.66 23.68
CA ASP A 46 -18.15 30.87 24.11
C ASP A 46 -17.13 32.00 24.16
N PHE A 47 -17.21 32.92 23.20
CA PHE A 47 -16.42 34.16 23.19
C PHE A 47 -17.11 35.20 24.07
N THR A 48 -16.64 35.36 25.31
CA THR A 48 -16.87 36.60 26.07
C THR A 48 -15.71 37.57 25.81
N SER A 49 -16.07 38.79 25.41
CA SER A 49 -15.17 39.88 25.04
C SER A 49 -14.69 40.68 26.26
N GLY A 50 -13.39 40.98 26.33
CA GLY A 50 -12.74 41.86 27.32
C GLY A 50 -11.22 41.97 27.08
N PRO A 51 -10.56 43.09 27.45
CA PRO A 51 -9.60 43.78 26.57
C PRO A 51 -8.15 43.28 26.57
N LEU A 52 -7.50 43.64 25.46
CA LEU A 52 -6.14 43.36 25.01
C LEU A 52 -5.03 43.76 26.01
N ASP A 53 -4.07 42.86 26.21
CA ASP A 53 -2.70 43.15 26.63
C ASP A 53 -1.71 42.12 25.99
N PRO A 54 -0.42 42.44 25.84
CA PRO A 54 0.44 41.89 24.79
C PRO A 54 1.15 40.58 25.19
N TYR A 55 1.02 39.57 24.32
CA TYR A 55 1.87 38.38 24.10
C TYR A 55 2.43 37.59 25.30
N PRO A 56 2.05 36.30 25.47
CA PRO A 56 2.71 35.39 26.40
C PRO A 56 3.89 34.65 25.74
N ALA A 57 5.05 34.68 26.40
CA ALA A 57 6.07 33.66 26.22
C ALA A 57 5.55 32.33 26.78
N LEU A 58 5.18 31.40 25.88
CA LEU A 58 4.68 30.08 26.23
C LEU A 58 5.79 29.21 26.84
N GLY A 59 5.89 29.24 28.17
CA GLY A 59 6.55 28.21 28.97
C GLY A 59 5.78 26.89 28.86
N SER A 60 6.48 25.84 28.45
CA SER A 60 5.99 24.48 28.25
C SER A 60 5.38 23.89 29.53
N ALA A 61 4.05 23.90 29.65
CA ALA A 61 3.31 23.12 30.63
C ALA A 61 3.09 21.69 30.09
N ARG A 62 4.12 20.85 30.15
CA ARG A 62 3.92 19.39 30.13
C ARG A 62 4.39 18.83 31.46
N GLN A 63 3.43 18.50 32.32
CA GLN A 63 3.64 17.62 33.47
C GLN A 63 4.38 16.36 33.00
N ALA A 64 5.41 15.96 33.75
CA ALA A 64 6.15 14.73 33.50
C ALA A 64 5.15 13.56 33.40
N GLN A 65 5.10 12.93 32.22
CA GLN A 65 4.21 11.81 31.94
C GLN A 65 4.53 10.66 32.92
N ALA A 66 3.53 10.20 33.67
CA ALA A 66 3.66 9.03 34.52
C ALA A 66 3.97 7.79 33.66
N ALA A 67 4.86 6.91 34.16
CA ALA A 67 5.26 5.71 33.44
C ALA A 67 4.04 4.85 33.05
N PRO A 68 4.00 4.27 31.83
CA PRO A 68 2.88 3.48 31.37
C PRO A 68 2.68 2.27 32.29
N ARG A 69 1.43 2.02 32.69
CA ARG A 69 1.06 0.96 33.64
C ARG A 69 1.07 -0.39 32.92
N ILE A 70 2.21 -1.08 32.95
CA ILE A 70 2.43 -2.34 32.21
C ILE A 70 2.50 -3.52 33.18
N ARG A 71 1.80 -4.62 32.85
CA ARG A 71 1.85 -5.89 33.59
C ARG A 71 3.25 -6.51 33.51
N PRO A 72 3.69 -7.32 34.50
CA PRO A 72 5.05 -7.86 34.56
C PRO A 72 5.51 -8.55 33.26
N THR A 73 4.59 -9.26 32.60
CA THR A 73 4.82 -9.98 31.33
C THR A 73 5.02 -9.08 30.11
N GLY A 74 4.60 -7.81 30.18
CA GLY A 74 4.72 -6.85 29.09
C GLY A 74 5.96 -5.94 29.18
N ARG A 75 6.76 -6.07 30.23
CA ARG A 75 7.95 -5.23 30.45
C ARG A 75 9.00 -5.45 29.36
N ASP A 76 9.21 -6.69 28.95
CA ASP A 76 10.17 -7.04 27.90
C ASP A 76 9.80 -6.41 26.54
N ILE A 77 8.49 -6.26 26.27
CA ILE A 77 7.98 -5.65 25.04
C ILE A 77 8.19 -4.14 25.08
N LEU A 78 7.93 -3.50 26.22
CA LEU A 78 8.21 -2.09 26.42
C LEU A 78 9.70 -1.79 26.27
N GLU A 79 10.56 -2.59 26.91
CA GLU A 79 12.00 -2.41 26.84
C GLU A 79 12.54 -2.58 25.41
N LYS A 80 12.04 -3.58 24.68
CA LYS A 80 12.37 -3.77 23.25
C LYS A 80 11.90 -2.61 22.38
N GLY A 81 10.73 -2.05 22.69
CA GLY A 81 10.18 -0.88 22.00
C GLY A 81 11.01 0.38 22.25
N GLN A 82 11.41 0.64 23.49
CA GLN A 82 12.19 1.82 23.89
C GLN A 82 13.65 1.75 23.43
N LYS A 83 14.30 0.59 23.53
CA LYS A 83 15.70 0.38 23.13
C LYS A 83 15.86 0.14 21.61
N GLY A 84 14.75 -0.06 20.89
CA GLY A 84 14.75 -0.28 19.44
C GLY A 84 14.85 1.02 18.64
N THR A 85 15.05 0.89 17.33
CA THR A 85 15.18 2.03 16.41
C THR A 85 13.99 3.01 16.47
N VAL A 86 12.78 2.46 16.64
CA VAL A 86 11.55 3.26 16.77
C VAL A 86 11.49 3.97 18.12
N GLY A 87 11.94 3.34 19.20
CA GLY A 87 12.05 3.95 20.52
C GLY A 87 13.05 5.09 20.55
N LEU A 88 14.22 4.91 19.93
CA LEU A 88 15.21 5.96 19.73
C LEU A 88 14.62 7.12 18.92
N LEU A 89 13.86 6.85 17.86
CA LEU A 89 13.22 7.88 17.02
C LEU A 89 12.19 8.71 17.82
N LEU A 90 11.40 8.06 18.67
CA LEU A 90 10.40 8.73 19.52
C LEU A 90 11.03 9.51 20.67
N GLN A 91 12.21 9.08 21.15
CA GLN A 91 12.97 9.83 22.16
C GLN A 91 13.59 11.13 21.62
N LEU A 92 13.66 11.31 20.30
CA LEU A 92 14.19 12.50 19.64
C LEU A 92 13.19 13.66 19.52
N GLU A 93 11.97 13.53 20.05
CA GLU A 93 10.90 14.55 19.98
C GLU A 93 11.19 15.86 20.78
N GLY A 94 12.46 16.11 21.13
CA GLY A 94 12.89 17.31 21.87
C GLY A 94 14.30 17.80 21.54
N ILE A 95 14.90 17.38 20.43
CA ILE A 95 16.23 17.90 20.02
C ILE A 95 16.06 18.83 18.83
N SER A 96 16.20 20.13 19.09
CA SER A 96 16.35 21.16 18.07
C SER A 96 17.52 20.78 17.15
N LEU A 97 17.24 20.56 15.86
CA LEU A 97 18.25 20.33 14.83
C LEU A 97 19.04 21.63 14.62
N GLY A 98 20.11 21.78 15.38
CA GLY A 98 21.00 22.94 15.35
C GLY A 98 22.36 22.65 15.97
N ARG A 99 22.93 21.46 15.71
CA ARG A 99 24.35 21.18 15.92
C ARG A 99 24.71 19.92 15.13
N GLU A 100 25.47 20.09 14.05
CA GLU A 100 26.11 18.97 13.36
C GLU A 100 26.98 18.21 14.36
N LEU A 101 26.57 16.99 14.69
CA LEU A 101 27.42 16.03 15.38
C LEU A 101 28.10 15.14 14.32
N PRO A 102 29.39 14.84 14.49
CA PRO A 102 30.15 14.11 13.49
C PRO A 102 29.57 12.71 13.33
N VAL A 103 29.21 12.37 12.10
CA VAL A 103 28.85 11.01 11.69
C VAL A 103 30.04 10.11 12.02
N LYS A 104 29.97 9.36 13.12
CA LYS A 104 30.91 8.27 13.36
C LYS A 104 30.72 7.28 12.22
N GLY A 105 31.65 7.28 11.27
CA GLY A 105 31.70 6.31 10.19
C GLY A 105 31.61 4.92 10.79
N LYS A 106 30.64 4.12 10.33
CA LYS A 106 30.68 2.68 10.56
C LYS A 106 32.01 2.22 9.97
N GLU A 107 32.90 1.72 10.81
CA GLU A 107 34.16 1.12 10.34
C GLU A 107 33.82 0.16 9.19
N SER A 108 34.51 0.32 8.07
CA SER A 108 34.34 -0.54 6.90
C SER A 108 34.62 -1.97 7.35
N LYS A 109 33.56 -2.77 7.44
CA LYS A 109 33.67 -4.14 7.94
C LYS A 109 34.50 -4.94 6.94
N ASP A 110 35.61 -5.50 7.39
CA ASP A 110 36.49 -6.34 6.57
C ASP A 110 35.76 -7.63 6.16
N HIS A 111 34.97 -7.55 5.09
CA HIS A 111 34.15 -8.67 4.61
C HIS A 111 35.01 -9.87 4.20
N GLU A 112 36.25 -9.66 3.79
CA GLU A 112 37.19 -10.75 3.53
C GLU A 112 37.51 -11.55 4.79
N LYS A 113 37.78 -10.88 5.92
CA LYS A 113 38.05 -11.54 7.20
C LYS A 113 36.79 -12.24 7.72
N GLU A 114 35.62 -11.64 7.55
CA GLU A 114 34.33 -12.24 7.92
C GLU A 114 34.02 -13.48 7.06
N ASN A 115 34.27 -13.42 5.75
CA ASN A 115 34.10 -14.55 4.84
C ASN A 115 35.06 -15.68 5.18
N VAL A 116 36.33 -15.39 5.50
CA VAL A 116 37.29 -16.40 5.95
C VAL A 116 36.83 -17.06 7.26
N ARG A 117 36.33 -16.29 8.22
CA ARG A 117 35.76 -16.83 9.47
C ARG A 117 34.55 -17.73 9.18
N ARG A 118 33.65 -17.28 8.32
CA ARG A 118 32.45 -18.03 7.91
C ARG A 118 32.81 -19.33 7.19
N ILE A 119 33.80 -19.33 6.29
CA ILE A 119 34.27 -20.54 5.60
C ILE A 119 34.86 -21.53 6.61
N LYS A 120 35.68 -21.06 7.56
CA LYS A 120 36.24 -21.91 8.63
C LYS A 120 35.15 -22.49 9.53
N GLU A 121 34.12 -21.72 9.86
CA GLU A 121 32.96 -22.20 10.62
C GLU A 121 32.17 -23.27 9.87
N ILE A 122 31.94 -23.09 8.57
CA ILE A 122 31.27 -24.08 7.72
C ILE A 122 32.09 -25.37 7.67
N GLN A 123 33.40 -25.28 7.42
CA GLN A 123 34.29 -26.44 7.41
C GLN A 123 34.29 -27.17 8.76
N LYS A 124 34.33 -26.43 9.88
CA LYS A 124 34.24 -26.99 11.22
C LYS A 124 32.93 -27.74 11.42
N LYS A 125 31.79 -27.14 11.05
CA LYS A 125 30.46 -27.76 11.14
C LYS A 125 30.31 -28.99 10.24
N CYS A 126 30.87 -28.98 9.03
CA CYS A 126 30.87 -30.14 8.15
C CYS A 126 31.68 -31.30 8.75
N LYS A 127 32.90 -31.02 9.24
CA LYS A 127 33.75 -32.03 9.89
C LYS A 127 33.14 -32.57 11.20
N GLU A 128 32.40 -31.74 11.92
CA GLU A 128 31.64 -32.15 13.11
C GLU A 128 30.43 -33.01 12.75
N LYS A 129 29.70 -32.66 11.68
CA LYS A 129 28.61 -33.49 11.15
C LYS A 129 29.10 -34.84 10.63
N GLU A 130 30.25 -34.89 9.98
CA GLU A 130 30.87 -36.17 9.56
C GLU A 130 31.25 -37.02 10.77
N ARG A 131 31.90 -36.44 11.78
CA ARG A 131 32.20 -37.15 13.04
C ARG A 131 30.93 -37.61 13.77
N ALA A 132 29.90 -36.78 13.81
CA ALA A 132 28.61 -37.16 14.39
C ALA A 132 27.96 -38.30 13.59
N ARG A 133 28.06 -38.28 12.26
CA ARG A 133 27.58 -39.36 11.38
C ARG A 133 28.36 -40.65 11.60
N GLU A 134 29.69 -40.58 11.73
CA GLU A 134 30.54 -41.73 12.05
C GLU A 134 30.22 -42.32 13.42
N HIS A 135 29.98 -41.47 14.43
CA HIS A 135 29.55 -41.90 15.77
C HIS A 135 28.09 -42.39 15.80
N SER A 136 27.24 -41.91 14.89
CA SER A 136 25.84 -42.34 14.76
C SER A 136 25.63 -43.43 13.72
N GLN A 137 26.68 -43.92 13.04
CA GLN A 137 26.58 -45.10 12.20
C GLN A 137 26.19 -46.26 13.14
N PRO A 138 24.99 -46.85 13.02
CA PRO A 138 24.73 -48.07 13.76
C PRO A 138 25.73 -49.10 13.28
N LYS A 139 26.62 -49.58 14.19
CA LYS A 139 27.36 -50.83 13.94
C LYS A 139 26.29 -51.86 13.55
N PRO A 140 26.34 -52.46 12.36
CA PRO A 140 25.29 -53.37 11.94
C PRO A 140 25.21 -54.49 12.96
N VAL A 141 24.11 -54.53 13.72
CA VAL A 141 23.93 -55.42 14.88
C VAL A 141 23.78 -56.90 14.46
N LYS A 142 23.79 -57.18 13.16
CA LYS A 142 23.82 -58.53 12.62
C LYS A 142 24.79 -58.56 11.45
N ALA A 143 25.97 -59.14 11.65
CA ALA A 143 26.71 -59.70 10.54
C ALA A 143 25.79 -60.75 9.91
N LEU A 144 25.19 -60.44 8.77
CA LEU A 144 24.56 -61.46 7.94
C LEU A 144 25.67 -62.48 7.68
N TRP A 145 25.52 -63.67 8.28
CA TRP A 145 26.37 -64.82 8.10
C TRP A 145 26.50 -65.06 6.61
N LYS A 146 27.62 -64.63 6.03
CA LYS A 146 27.94 -64.94 4.65
C LYS A 146 28.31 -66.42 4.66
N SER A 147 27.48 -67.24 4.03
CA SER A 147 27.83 -68.64 3.88
C SER A 147 29.05 -68.72 2.98
N GLN A 148 30.03 -69.53 3.37
CA GLN A 148 31.31 -69.69 2.68
C GLN A 148 31.15 -70.16 1.22
N LYS A 149 29.95 -70.64 0.85
CA LYS A 149 29.53 -70.95 -0.52
C LYS A 149 29.58 -69.75 -1.48
N TYR A 150 29.48 -68.52 -0.96
CA TYR A 150 29.37 -67.31 -1.81
C TYR A 150 30.51 -66.31 -1.62
N ASP A 151 31.52 -66.61 -0.80
CA ASP A 151 32.65 -65.69 -0.57
C ASP A 151 33.48 -65.45 -1.84
N ASN A 152 33.59 -66.47 -2.70
CA ASN A 152 34.34 -66.41 -3.97
C ASN A 152 33.46 -66.20 -5.21
N VAL A 153 32.15 -65.95 -5.04
CA VAL A 153 31.25 -65.73 -6.18
C VAL A 153 31.35 -64.28 -6.61
N GLU A 154 32.15 -64.03 -7.64
CA GLU A 154 32.26 -62.71 -8.23
C GLU A 154 30.91 -62.25 -8.79
N SER A 155 30.61 -60.96 -8.62
CA SER A 155 29.36 -60.39 -9.11
C SER A 155 29.28 -60.54 -10.64
N LYS A 156 28.15 -61.05 -11.14
CA LYS A 156 27.85 -61.08 -12.59
C LYS A 156 27.92 -59.68 -13.22
N VAL A 157 27.73 -58.63 -12.41
CA VAL A 157 27.91 -57.23 -12.83
C VAL A 157 29.39 -56.91 -13.08
N LYS A 158 30.31 -57.46 -12.29
CA LYS A 158 31.76 -57.32 -12.52
C LYS A 158 32.16 -57.98 -13.85
N ALA A 159 31.60 -59.14 -14.17
CA ALA A 159 31.80 -59.78 -15.48
C ALA A 159 31.25 -58.93 -16.64
N LYS A 160 30.05 -58.35 -16.48
CA LYS A 160 29.44 -57.41 -17.46
C LYS A 160 30.25 -56.13 -17.68
N LEU A 161 31.00 -55.68 -16.68
CA LEU A 161 31.89 -54.51 -16.79
C LEU A 161 33.25 -54.87 -17.39
N GLN A 162 33.66 -56.15 -17.34
CA GLN A 162 34.90 -56.66 -17.95
C GLN A 162 34.70 -57.15 -19.39
N GLU A 163 33.47 -57.52 -19.79
CA GLU A 163 33.09 -57.65 -21.20
C GLU A 163 33.35 -56.29 -21.88
N GLY A 164 34.39 -56.24 -22.72
CA GLY A 164 34.72 -55.04 -23.48
C GLY A 164 33.50 -54.52 -24.22
N SER A 165 33.26 -53.20 -24.16
CA SER A 165 32.08 -52.59 -24.76
C SER A 165 31.95 -52.98 -26.23
N PRO A 166 30.76 -53.36 -26.72
CA PRO A 166 30.58 -53.64 -28.15
C PRO A 166 30.98 -52.42 -28.99
N PRO A 167 31.53 -52.63 -30.21
CA PRO A 167 31.86 -51.52 -31.09
C PRO A 167 30.62 -50.65 -31.32
N PRO A 168 30.77 -49.31 -31.35
CA PRO A 168 29.63 -48.42 -31.43
C PRO A 168 28.85 -48.65 -32.73
N ILE A 169 27.53 -48.75 -32.60
CA ILE A 169 26.57 -48.87 -33.71
C ILE A 169 26.79 -47.70 -34.67
N PRO A 170 26.89 -47.91 -36.00
CA PRO A 170 27.25 -46.85 -36.96
C PRO A 170 26.28 -45.65 -36.96
N GLU A 171 25.02 -45.84 -36.55
CA GLU A 171 24.04 -44.76 -36.40
C GLU A 171 24.30 -43.86 -35.18
N ALA A 172 24.97 -44.37 -34.14
CA ALA A 172 25.33 -43.60 -32.95
C ALA A 172 26.45 -42.56 -33.23
N LEU A 173 27.16 -42.69 -34.36
CA LEU A 173 28.14 -41.70 -34.82
C LEU A 173 27.50 -40.37 -35.24
N LYS A 174 26.19 -40.34 -35.50
CA LYS A 174 25.45 -39.12 -35.88
C LYS A 174 25.00 -38.28 -34.68
N PHE A 175 25.07 -38.82 -33.46
CA PHE A 175 24.63 -38.14 -32.25
C PHE A 175 25.84 -37.67 -31.42
N LEU A 176 25.86 -36.38 -31.06
CA LEU A 176 26.94 -35.80 -30.27
C LEU A 176 26.91 -36.30 -28.82
N ARG A 177 27.93 -37.07 -28.42
CA ARG A 177 28.17 -37.45 -27.02
C ARG A 177 28.67 -36.23 -26.21
N ALA A 178 28.27 -36.09 -24.95
CA ALA A 178 28.78 -35.04 -24.07
C ALA A 178 30.32 -35.05 -24.04
N TYR A 179 30.95 -33.88 -24.16
CA TYR A 179 32.41 -33.67 -24.28
C TYR A 179 33.08 -34.19 -25.58
N SER A 180 32.32 -34.69 -26.57
CA SER A 180 32.89 -35.11 -27.87
C SER A 180 33.51 -33.99 -28.71
N ARG A 181 33.09 -32.74 -28.49
CA ARG A 181 33.66 -31.55 -29.15
C ARG A 181 34.90 -31.00 -28.43
N CYS A 182 35.24 -31.55 -27.27
CA CYS A 182 36.50 -31.29 -26.61
C CYS A 182 37.53 -32.25 -27.23
N GLY A 183 38.12 -31.87 -28.36
CA GLY A 183 39.28 -32.58 -28.90
C GLY A 183 40.41 -32.68 -27.85
N PRO A 184 41.41 -33.56 -28.05
CA PRO A 184 42.59 -33.58 -27.19
C PRO A 184 43.12 -32.15 -27.13
N GLY A 185 43.23 -31.61 -25.92
CA GLY A 185 43.43 -30.19 -25.66
C GLY A 185 44.38 -29.56 -26.67
N VAL A 186 43.90 -28.53 -27.36
CA VAL A 186 44.71 -27.69 -28.24
C VAL A 186 45.91 -27.26 -27.40
N LYS A 187 47.07 -27.88 -27.64
CA LYS A 187 48.33 -27.30 -27.20
C LYS A 187 48.36 -25.91 -27.85
N PRO A 188 48.58 -24.82 -27.10
CA PRO A 188 48.67 -23.52 -27.72
C PRO A 188 49.90 -23.53 -28.63
N CYS A 189 49.69 -23.81 -29.90
CA CYS A 189 50.66 -23.54 -30.94
C CYS A 189 50.78 -22.02 -30.98
N ARG A 190 51.88 -21.52 -30.42
CA ARG A 190 52.34 -20.15 -30.64
C ARG A 190 52.36 -19.94 -32.16
N PRO A 191 51.57 -19.03 -32.74
CA PRO A 191 51.66 -18.78 -34.16
C PRO A 191 53.07 -18.25 -34.42
N LEU A 192 53.82 -18.93 -35.29
CA LEU A 192 55.01 -18.37 -35.89
C LEU A 192 54.55 -17.12 -36.64
N SER A 193 55.09 -15.97 -36.23
CA SER A 193 54.92 -14.69 -36.91
C SER A 193 55.21 -14.84 -38.41
N PRO A 194 54.44 -14.18 -39.30
CA PRO A 194 54.67 -14.27 -40.73
C PRO A 194 56.01 -13.63 -41.07
N SER A 195 56.99 -14.45 -41.44
CA SER A 195 58.17 -13.96 -42.16
C SER A 195 57.72 -13.49 -43.54
N PRO A 196 58.18 -12.33 -44.04
CA PRO A 196 57.85 -11.90 -45.39
C PRO A 196 58.42 -12.90 -46.41
N ALA A 197 57.65 -13.12 -47.47
CA ALA A 197 57.98 -14.03 -48.56
C ALA A 197 59.31 -13.63 -49.21
N ARG A 198 60.27 -14.57 -49.25
CA ARG A 198 61.43 -14.47 -50.14
C ARG A 198 60.95 -14.77 -51.56
N MET A 199 60.78 -13.75 -52.39
CA MET A 199 60.90 -13.93 -53.83
C MET A 199 62.39 -13.95 -54.18
N GLY A 200 62.82 -15.00 -54.88
CA GLY A 200 64.20 -15.13 -55.34
C GLY A 200 64.50 -14.21 -56.51
N ALA A 201 65.68 -13.60 -56.48
CA ALA A 201 66.51 -13.33 -57.65
C ALA A 201 67.93 -12.96 -57.18
N GLY A 202 68.91 -13.53 -57.90
CA GLY A 202 70.34 -13.20 -57.99
C GLY A 202 71.02 -12.31 -56.95
N ALA A 203 72.12 -12.81 -56.39
CA ALA A 203 73.20 -11.97 -55.88
C ALA A 203 73.66 -10.95 -56.94
N PRO A 204 74.05 -9.75 -56.49
CA PRO A 204 75.44 -9.36 -56.71
C PRO A 204 76.09 -8.83 -55.43
N GLU A 205 77.41 -9.00 -55.38
CA GLU A 205 78.29 -8.43 -54.37
C GLU A 205 78.39 -6.90 -54.49
N GLY A 206 78.60 -6.25 -53.34
CA GLY A 206 79.30 -4.97 -53.23
C GLY A 206 78.45 -3.71 -53.40
N GLY A 207 78.31 -2.94 -52.31
CA GLY A 207 77.92 -1.52 -52.38
C GLY A 207 76.94 -1.10 -51.29
N ASP A 208 77.46 -0.39 -50.30
CA ASP A 208 76.71 0.29 -49.25
C ASP A 208 75.62 1.22 -49.82
N ALA A 209 74.37 0.97 -49.47
CA ALA A 209 73.28 1.92 -49.64
C ALA A 209 72.30 1.82 -48.46
N GLU A 210 72.30 2.86 -47.63
CA GLU A 210 71.44 3.06 -46.46
C GLU A 210 69.95 2.91 -46.81
N ALA A 211 69.35 1.77 -46.48
CA ALA A 211 67.91 1.68 -46.27
C ALA A 211 67.60 2.12 -44.84
N ARG A 212 67.35 3.41 -44.63
CA ARG A 212 66.83 3.95 -43.36
C ARG A 212 65.40 3.48 -43.13
N MET A 213 65.24 2.23 -42.71
CA MET A 213 64.06 1.83 -41.97
C MET A 213 64.22 2.40 -40.57
N GLU A 214 63.60 3.56 -40.31
CA GLU A 214 63.43 4.09 -38.96
C GLU A 214 62.59 3.09 -38.15
N GLY A 215 63.26 2.05 -37.64
CA GLY A 215 62.72 1.16 -36.64
C GLY A 215 62.55 1.97 -35.37
N ARG A 216 61.39 2.61 -35.20
CA ARG A 216 60.95 3.07 -33.88
C ARG A 216 61.10 1.86 -32.97
N SER A 217 62.07 1.93 -32.04
CA SER A 217 62.22 0.97 -30.97
C SER A 217 60.94 1.02 -30.14
N VAL A 218 59.98 0.16 -30.48
CA VAL A 218 58.73 0.08 -29.74
C VAL A 218 59.05 -0.66 -28.46
N ASP A 219 58.97 0.04 -27.33
CA ASP A 219 59.07 -0.55 -26.01
C ASP A 219 57.92 -1.54 -25.81
N PHE A 220 58.09 -2.79 -26.22
CA PHE A 220 57.06 -3.82 -26.14
C PHE A 220 56.56 -4.02 -24.71
N ILE A 221 57.39 -3.76 -23.70
CA ILE A 221 57.02 -3.80 -22.29
C ILE A 221 55.98 -2.71 -21.98
N LYS A 222 56.23 -1.46 -22.41
CA LYS A 222 55.29 -0.34 -22.22
C LYS A 222 54.03 -0.52 -23.07
N HIS A 223 54.18 -0.96 -24.32
CA HIS A 223 53.07 -1.23 -25.21
C HIS A 223 52.15 -2.33 -24.68
N ASN A 224 52.71 -3.44 -24.18
CA ASN A 224 51.95 -4.54 -23.60
C ASN A 224 51.31 -4.15 -22.26
N ALA A 225 52.01 -3.39 -21.41
CA ALA A 225 51.44 -2.86 -20.17
C ALA A 225 50.26 -1.91 -20.43
N LEU A 226 50.37 -1.02 -21.41
CA LEU A 226 49.27 -0.13 -21.82
C LEU A 226 48.12 -0.92 -22.44
N ASN A 227 48.41 -1.94 -23.24
CA ASN A 227 47.38 -2.78 -23.86
C ASN A 227 46.64 -3.63 -22.81
N ALA A 228 47.35 -4.18 -21.83
CA ALA A 228 46.76 -4.91 -20.71
C ALA A 228 45.90 -4.01 -19.81
N LYS A 229 46.29 -2.75 -19.59
CA LYS A 229 45.48 -1.76 -18.88
C LYS A 229 44.20 -1.37 -19.65
N ARG A 230 44.26 -1.36 -20.98
CA ARG A 230 43.13 -1.02 -21.87
C ARG A 230 42.23 -2.20 -22.20
N ALA A 231 42.71 -3.43 -22.02
CA ALA A 231 41.95 -4.63 -22.31
C ALA A 231 40.72 -4.70 -21.39
N PRO A 232 39.49 -4.75 -21.96
CA PRO A 232 38.30 -4.85 -21.13
C PRO A 232 38.28 -6.19 -20.40
N LEU A 233 38.05 -6.17 -19.09
CA LEU A 233 37.83 -7.39 -18.32
C LEU A 233 36.60 -8.11 -18.89
N ARG A 234 36.83 -9.21 -19.59
CA ARG A 234 35.75 -10.10 -20.04
C ARG A 234 35.19 -10.83 -18.83
N ARG A 235 34.03 -10.39 -18.33
CA ARG A 235 33.30 -11.11 -17.30
C ARG A 235 32.81 -12.45 -17.83
N SER A 236 32.69 -13.46 -16.97
CA SER A 236 32.12 -14.75 -17.37
C SER A 236 30.70 -14.56 -17.90
N GLN A 237 30.29 -15.43 -18.84
CA GLN A 237 28.95 -15.39 -19.43
C GLN A 237 27.83 -15.48 -18.35
N SER A 238 28.11 -16.18 -17.25
CA SER A 238 27.21 -16.26 -16.08
C SER A 238 27.04 -14.94 -15.32
N LEU A 239 28.07 -14.10 -15.24
CA LEU A 239 27.95 -12.79 -14.60
C LEU A 239 27.27 -11.78 -15.52
N GLN A 240 27.43 -11.93 -16.83
CA GLN A 240 26.73 -11.12 -17.83
C GLN A 240 25.22 -11.44 -17.81
N SER A 241 24.83 -12.72 -17.77
CA SER A 241 23.42 -13.10 -17.68
C SER A 241 22.76 -12.66 -16.37
N LEU A 242 23.47 -12.69 -15.25
CA LEU A 242 22.97 -12.15 -13.99
C LEU A 242 22.79 -10.63 -14.03
N ALA A 243 23.69 -9.90 -14.68
CA ALA A 243 23.56 -8.45 -14.85
C ALA A 243 22.35 -8.10 -15.71
N GLU A 244 22.13 -8.82 -16.82
CA GLU A 244 20.96 -8.64 -17.69
C GLU A 244 19.64 -8.89 -16.95
N LEU A 245 19.55 -9.93 -16.12
CA LEU A 245 18.35 -10.21 -15.32
C LEU A 245 18.06 -9.12 -14.28
N LEU A 246 19.10 -8.56 -13.64
CA LEU A 246 18.94 -7.47 -12.69
C LEU A 246 18.48 -6.18 -13.38
N GLU A 247 19.02 -5.89 -14.57
CA GLU A 247 18.55 -4.77 -15.38
C GLU A 247 17.10 -4.96 -15.84
N GLN A 248 16.71 -6.16 -16.25
CA GLN A 248 15.32 -6.47 -16.61
C GLN A 248 14.39 -6.26 -15.42
N LYS A 249 14.77 -6.75 -14.23
CA LYS A 249 14.00 -6.54 -12.99
C LYS A 249 13.86 -5.06 -12.64
N HIS A 250 14.92 -4.27 -12.84
CA HIS A 250 14.87 -2.83 -12.61
C HIS A 250 13.88 -2.14 -13.55
N ARG A 251 13.94 -2.45 -14.85
CA ARG A 251 13.04 -1.90 -15.86
C ARG A 251 11.58 -2.28 -15.58
N GLU A 252 11.30 -3.54 -15.26
CA GLU A 252 9.96 -4.01 -14.86
C GLU A 252 9.43 -3.22 -13.65
N GLN A 253 10.30 -2.96 -12.66
CA GLN A 253 9.93 -2.21 -11.46
C GLN A 253 9.65 -0.73 -11.77
N GLU A 254 10.44 -0.11 -12.64
CA GLU A 254 10.22 1.27 -13.11
C GLU A 254 8.90 1.38 -13.87
N GLU A 255 8.60 0.43 -14.75
CA GLU A 255 7.34 0.38 -15.48
C GLU A 255 6.13 0.21 -14.55
N TYR A 256 6.23 -0.67 -13.55
CA TYR A 256 5.19 -0.82 -12.53
C TYR A 256 5.00 0.47 -11.73
N ASN A 257 6.10 1.12 -11.34
CA ASN A 257 6.06 2.38 -10.61
C ASN A 257 5.44 3.51 -11.42
N ALA A 258 5.66 3.54 -12.74
CA ALA A 258 5.08 4.55 -13.62
C ALA A 258 3.58 4.31 -13.88
N LYS A 259 3.16 3.06 -14.04
CA LYS A 259 1.80 2.71 -14.51
C LYS A 259 0.81 2.40 -13.38
N GLN A 260 1.25 1.68 -12.36
CA GLN A 260 0.36 1.03 -11.37
C GLN A 260 0.51 1.59 -9.96
N LYS A 261 1.72 2.04 -9.58
CA LYS A 261 1.97 2.57 -8.24
C LYS A 261 1.16 3.85 -8.01
N GLY A 262 0.38 3.85 -6.94
CA GLY A 262 -0.49 4.98 -6.57
C GLY A 262 -1.84 5.00 -7.29
N HIS A 263 -2.08 4.09 -8.25
CA HIS A 263 -3.40 3.98 -8.87
C HIS A 263 -4.40 3.37 -7.89
N VAL A 264 -5.54 4.03 -7.71
CA VAL A 264 -6.59 3.56 -6.82
C VAL A 264 -7.38 2.47 -7.54
N PRO A 265 -7.54 1.26 -6.96
CA PRO A 265 -8.34 0.22 -7.56
C PRO A 265 -9.76 0.68 -7.94
N GLN A 266 -10.23 0.25 -9.11
CA GLN A 266 -11.50 0.69 -9.68
C GLN A 266 -12.70 0.49 -8.75
N TYR A 267 -12.72 -0.59 -7.97
CA TYR A 267 -13.81 -0.87 -7.02
C TYR A 267 -13.91 0.19 -5.90
N LEU A 268 -12.81 0.83 -5.50
CA LEU A 268 -12.84 1.90 -4.51
C LEU A 268 -13.42 3.19 -5.10
N LEU A 269 -13.12 3.48 -6.37
CA LEU A 269 -13.72 4.61 -7.10
C LEU A 269 -15.23 4.41 -7.24
N GLN A 270 -15.65 3.24 -7.72
CA GLN A 270 -17.06 2.86 -7.80
C GLN A 270 -17.76 2.95 -6.44
N ARG A 271 -17.09 2.50 -5.36
CA ARG A 271 -17.64 2.59 -4.01
C ARG A 271 -17.83 4.04 -3.53
N LYS A 272 -16.89 4.95 -3.85
CA LYS A 272 -17.03 6.38 -3.55
C LYS A 272 -18.20 7.00 -4.32
N GLU A 273 -18.39 6.62 -5.58
CA GLU A 273 -19.52 7.07 -6.39
C GLU A 273 -20.85 6.57 -5.83
N LEU A 274 -20.93 5.30 -5.43
CA LEU A 274 -22.12 4.75 -4.78
C LEU A 274 -22.47 5.50 -3.50
N TRP A 275 -21.48 5.80 -2.65
CA TRP A 275 -21.72 6.60 -1.45
C TRP A 275 -22.17 8.02 -1.76
N ARG A 276 -21.61 8.65 -2.81
CA ARG A 276 -22.05 9.97 -3.27
C ARG A 276 -23.51 9.94 -3.70
N ARG A 277 -23.91 8.98 -4.53
CA ARG A 277 -25.29 8.79 -4.98
C ARG A 277 -26.24 8.55 -3.81
N GLN A 278 -25.88 7.67 -2.89
CA GLN A 278 -26.68 7.39 -1.69
C GLN A 278 -26.82 8.64 -0.80
N LEU A 279 -25.77 9.45 -0.67
CA LEU A 279 -25.82 10.70 0.09
C LEU A 279 -26.74 11.72 -0.59
N GLU A 280 -26.68 11.84 -1.92
CA GLU A 280 -27.57 12.71 -2.70
C GLU A 280 -29.04 12.25 -2.60
N GLU A 281 -29.30 10.95 -2.73
CA GLU A 281 -30.64 10.38 -2.53
C GLU A 281 -31.14 10.64 -1.10
N ARG A 282 -30.30 10.45 -0.08
CA ARG A 282 -30.67 10.76 1.30
C ARG A 282 -30.97 12.23 1.51
N GLN A 283 -30.18 13.13 0.91
CA GLN A 283 -30.45 14.57 1.00
C GLN A 283 -31.74 14.96 0.27
N ARG A 284 -32.03 14.37 -0.89
CA ARG A 284 -33.29 14.58 -1.62
C ARG A 284 -34.51 14.07 -0.85
N ASN A 285 -34.36 12.94 -0.17
CA ASN A 285 -35.42 12.31 0.61
C ASN A 285 -35.50 12.84 2.04
N LEU A 286 -34.55 13.68 2.47
CA LEU A 286 -34.58 14.27 3.80
C LEU A 286 -35.78 15.22 3.84
N PRO A 287 -36.82 14.93 4.65
CA PRO A 287 -37.92 15.87 4.81
C PRO A 287 -37.36 17.18 5.39
N ASP A 288 -37.91 18.31 4.94
CA ASP A 288 -37.53 19.63 5.43
C ASP A 288 -37.58 19.62 6.97
N PRO A 289 -36.52 20.04 7.68
CA PRO A 289 -36.42 19.93 9.13
C PRO A 289 -37.52 20.72 9.87
N ASP A 290 -38.09 21.72 9.20
CA ASP A 290 -39.15 22.57 9.71
C ASP A 290 -40.56 21.97 9.51
N THR A 291 -40.69 20.83 8.80
CA THR A 291 -41.99 20.23 8.50
C THR A 291 -42.54 19.50 9.73
N PRO A 292 -43.64 19.98 10.34
CA PRO A 292 -44.22 19.29 11.48
C PRO A 292 -44.82 17.93 11.09
N PRO A 293 -44.82 16.93 11.98
CA PRO A 293 -45.37 15.61 11.69
C PRO A 293 -46.86 15.70 11.35
N GLY A 294 -47.30 14.89 10.37
CA GLY A 294 -48.69 14.89 9.90
C GLY A 294 -49.09 16.11 9.06
N HIS A 295 -48.13 16.93 8.64
CA HIS A 295 -48.36 18.08 7.75
C HIS A 295 -47.56 17.95 6.46
N THR A 296 -48.06 18.59 5.40
CA THR A 296 -47.44 18.64 4.07
C THR A 296 -47.28 20.09 3.63
N LEU A 297 -46.19 20.40 2.91
CA LEU A 297 -45.97 21.72 2.32
C LEU A 297 -47.04 22.03 1.26
N MET A 298 -47.72 23.16 1.40
CA MET A 298 -48.67 23.66 0.41
C MET A 298 -47.94 24.05 -0.88
N PRO A 299 -48.39 23.57 -2.07
CA PRO A 299 -47.87 24.01 -3.35
C PRO A 299 -47.96 25.53 -3.52
N GLU A 300 -46.95 26.13 -4.14
CA GLU A 300 -46.88 27.59 -4.26
C GLU A 300 -48.04 28.19 -5.05
N GLN A 301 -48.50 27.51 -6.11
CA GLN A 301 -49.65 27.95 -6.90
C GLN A 301 -50.92 28.05 -6.03
N GLN A 302 -51.23 26.99 -5.29
CA GLN A 302 -52.38 26.97 -4.38
C GLN A 302 -52.25 28.05 -3.29
N ARG A 303 -51.04 28.28 -2.76
CA ARG A 303 -50.77 29.35 -1.78
C ARG A 303 -51.07 30.73 -2.35
N LEU A 304 -50.66 31.00 -3.58
CA LEU A 304 -50.90 32.28 -4.24
C LEU A 304 -52.39 32.49 -4.54
N GLU A 305 -53.08 31.44 -4.95
CA GLU A 305 -54.53 31.45 -5.16
C GLU A 305 -55.28 31.77 -3.86
N THR A 306 -54.98 31.08 -2.76
CA THR A 306 -55.61 31.35 -1.45
C THR A 306 -55.28 32.75 -0.95
N LEU A 307 -54.04 33.22 -1.11
CA LEU A 307 -53.66 34.59 -0.79
C LEU A 307 -54.47 35.62 -1.60
N GLY A 308 -54.66 35.37 -2.90
CA GLY A 308 -55.48 36.20 -3.78
C GLY A 308 -56.93 36.27 -3.30
N ASN A 309 -57.53 35.12 -2.99
CA ASN A 309 -58.90 35.02 -2.49
C ASN A 309 -59.07 35.75 -1.15
N LEU A 310 -58.12 35.60 -0.22
CA LEU A 310 -58.15 36.28 1.08
C LEU A 310 -58.06 37.80 0.93
N LYS A 311 -57.24 38.32 0.01
CA LYS A 311 -57.17 39.76 -0.28
C LYS A 311 -58.49 40.29 -0.84
N GLN A 312 -59.10 39.56 -1.78
CA GLN A 312 -60.41 39.94 -2.33
C GLN A 312 -61.50 39.96 -1.25
N SER A 313 -61.53 38.95 -0.37
CA SER A 313 -62.46 38.91 0.76
C SER A 313 -62.20 40.03 1.78
N GLN A 314 -60.93 40.37 2.05
CA GLN A 314 -60.57 41.50 2.90
C GLN A 314 -61.14 42.81 2.32
N GLU A 315 -60.92 43.06 1.03
CA GLU A 315 -61.45 44.25 0.35
C GLU A 315 -62.98 44.31 0.42
N GLN A 316 -63.66 43.18 0.26
CA GLN A 316 -65.12 43.10 0.39
C GLN A 316 -65.60 43.42 1.82
N LEU A 317 -64.99 42.84 2.84
CA LEU A 317 -65.35 43.13 4.24
C LEU A 317 -65.07 44.58 4.64
N VAL A 318 -63.97 45.15 4.14
CA VAL A 318 -63.65 46.58 4.35
C VAL A 318 -64.71 47.46 3.68
N LYS A 319 -65.11 47.14 2.44
CA LYS A 319 -66.21 47.84 1.75
C LYS A 319 -67.50 47.75 2.57
N ASP A 320 -67.87 46.57 3.05
CA ASP A 320 -69.07 46.37 3.87
C ASP A 320 -69.03 47.14 5.19
N LEU A 321 -67.85 47.23 5.81
CA LEU A 321 -67.64 47.99 7.04
C LEU A 321 -67.78 49.50 6.79
N VAL A 322 -67.23 50.00 5.68
CA VAL A 322 -67.35 51.42 5.27
C VAL A 322 -68.79 51.77 4.88
N MET A 323 -69.55 50.83 4.33
CA MET A 323 -70.97 51.02 3.97
C MET A 323 -71.92 51.01 5.19
N LEU A 324 -71.44 50.75 6.40
CA LEU A 324 -72.27 50.84 7.60
C LEU A 324 -72.65 52.30 7.92
N PRO A 325 -73.86 52.55 8.47
CA PRO A 325 -74.24 53.87 8.95
C PRO A 325 -73.28 54.39 10.03
N VAL A 326 -72.95 55.69 9.98
CA VAL A 326 -72.05 56.34 10.95
C VAL A 326 -72.58 56.26 12.39
N ARG A 327 -73.91 56.26 12.56
CA ARG A 327 -74.58 56.10 13.86
C ARG A 327 -74.81 54.63 14.20
N THR A 328 -74.34 54.19 15.37
CA THR A 328 -74.43 52.79 15.84
C THR A 328 -75.40 52.64 17.00
N ASP A 329 -76.59 53.22 16.90
CA ASP A 329 -77.53 53.33 18.03
C ASP A 329 -78.35 52.04 18.23
N THR A 330 -78.50 51.21 17.18
CA THR A 330 -79.25 49.95 17.27
C THR A 330 -78.32 48.76 17.55
N LEU A 331 -78.76 47.85 18.42
CA LEU A 331 -78.04 46.62 18.75
C LEU A 331 -77.73 45.77 17.50
N SER A 332 -78.59 45.80 16.48
CA SER A 332 -78.38 45.07 15.22
C SER A 332 -77.16 45.60 14.45
N ILE A 333 -77.02 46.92 14.32
CA ILE A 333 -75.88 47.55 13.65
C ILE A 333 -74.58 47.28 14.43
N GLN A 334 -74.63 47.36 15.78
CA GLN A 334 -73.47 47.04 16.62
C GLN A 334 -73.01 45.59 16.46
N LYS A 335 -73.95 44.63 16.44
CA LYS A 335 -73.65 43.21 16.19
C LYS A 335 -73.06 43.00 14.80
N ARG A 336 -73.66 43.56 13.75
CA ARG A 336 -73.15 43.46 12.38
C ARG A 336 -71.74 44.01 12.26
N ARG A 337 -71.45 45.16 12.88
CA ARG A 337 -70.11 45.76 12.91
C ARG A 337 -69.09 44.84 13.59
N MET A 338 -69.41 44.32 14.77
CA MET A 338 -68.55 43.40 15.51
C MET A 338 -68.29 42.11 14.72
N GLU A 339 -69.29 41.59 14.02
CA GLU A 339 -69.14 40.42 13.14
C GLU A 339 -68.19 40.70 11.96
N LEU A 340 -68.29 41.87 11.33
CA LEU A 340 -67.38 42.27 10.25
C LEU A 340 -65.94 42.43 10.78
N GLU A 341 -65.75 43.11 11.91
CA GLU A 341 -64.43 43.29 12.55
C GLU A 341 -63.81 41.94 12.94
N ARG A 342 -64.60 41.00 13.48
CA ARG A 342 -64.14 39.65 13.81
C ARG A 342 -63.75 38.83 12.57
N LYS A 343 -64.53 38.92 11.49
CA LYS A 343 -64.16 38.26 10.22
C LYS A 343 -62.90 38.87 9.62
N LEU A 344 -62.75 40.19 9.74
CA LEU A 344 -61.59 40.91 9.24
C LEU A 344 -60.33 40.51 10.01
N SER A 345 -60.38 40.39 11.35
CA SER A 345 -59.25 39.89 12.14
C SER A 345 -58.87 38.45 11.78
N GLN A 346 -59.85 37.58 11.52
CA GLN A 346 -59.60 36.20 11.05
C GLN A 346 -58.90 36.18 9.69
N ILE A 347 -59.32 37.04 8.76
CA ILE A 347 -58.67 37.15 7.44
C ILE A 347 -57.25 37.72 7.57
N GLU A 348 -57.01 38.69 8.45
CA GLU A 348 -55.68 39.24 8.68
C GLU A 348 -54.71 38.20 9.26
N GLU A 349 -55.18 37.38 10.20
CA GLU A 349 -54.41 36.23 10.71
C GLU A 349 -54.09 35.23 9.60
N ALA A 350 -55.08 34.89 8.77
CA ALA A 350 -54.88 34.02 7.62
C ALA A 350 -53.89 34.61 6.61
N LEU A 351 -54.03 35.89 6.25
CA LEU A 351 -53.11 36.59 5.35
C LEU A 351 -51.68 36.56 5.91
N LYS A 352 -51.50 36.80 7.21
CA LYS A 352 -50.19 36.71 7.86
C LYS A 352 -49.56 35.32 7.73
N ILE A 353 -50.36 34.26 7.72
CA ILE A 353 -49.89 32.89 7.49
C ILE A 353 -49.53 32.68 6.02
N PHE A 354 -50.42 33.00 5.08
CA PHE A 354 -50.23 32.72 3.64
C PHE A 354 -49.22 33.65 2.95
N THR A 355 -48.90 34.79 3.57
CA THR A 355 -47.82 35.68 3.11
C THR A 355 -46.44 35.05 3.32
N ARG A 356 -46.31 34.09 4.24
CA ARG A 356 -45.06 33.33 4.42
C ARG A 356 -44.76 32.46 3.20
N PRO A 357 -43.48 32.25 2.85
CA PRO A 357 -43.11 31.46 1.68
C PRO A 357 -43.44 29.97 1.85
N LYS A 358 -43.30 29.42 3.06
CA LYS A 358 -43.63 28.04 3.39
C LYS A 358 -44.87 28.00 4.27
N VAL A 359 -45.90 27.30 3.80
CA VAL A 359 -47.15 27.07 4.53
C VAL A 359 -47.39 25.57 4.59
N PHE A 360 -47.61 25.04 5.78
CA PHE A 360 -47.86 23.61 5.98
C PHE A 360 -49.35 23.38 6.26
N ILE A 361 -49.93 22.40 5.59
CA ILE A 361 -51.32 22.00 5.74
C ILE A 361 -51.36 20.66 6.48
N LYS A 362 -52.26 20.54 7.46
CA LYS A 362 -52.51 19.28 8.16
C LYS A 362 -53.17 18.29 7.21
N LEU A 363 -52.66 17.06 7.15
CA LEU A 363 -53.32 16.00 6.39
C LEU A 363 -54.59 15.58 7.14
N ASP A 364 -55.75 15.71 6.47
CA ASP A 364 -57.01 15.18 6.98
C ASP A 364 -56.90 13.64 6.98
N SER A 365 -56.92 13.04 8.18
CA SER A 365 -56.89 11.58 8.38
C SER A 365 -58.27 10.98 8.34
#